data_AF-A0A2A2GLI9-F1
#
_entry.id   AF-A0A2A2GLI9-F1
#
_cell.length_a   1.000
_cell.length_b   1.000
_cell.length_c   1.000
_cell.angle_alpha   90.00
_cell.angle_beta   90.00
_cell.angle_gamma   90.00
#
_symmetry.space_group_name_H-M   'P 1'
#
loop_
_entity.id
_entity.type
_entity.pdbx_description
1 polymer ?
#
loop_
_entity_poly.entity_id
_entity_poly.type
_entity_poly.pdbx_seq_one_letter_code
_entity_poly.pdbx_strand_id
1 'polypeptide(L)' 'MAQITNLNRFRKDKARAEKRRVGDENAAKHGRTKAQKAAEEADAARAARTLDQHRRDDA' A
#
# COMPACT_ATOMS: atom_id res chain seq x y z
N MET A 1 -35.85 -2.31 -28.53
CA MET A 1 -36.42 -1.85 -27.24
C MET A 1 -35.39 -0.96 -26.58
N ALA A 2 -35.76 0.26 -26.19
CA ALA A 2 -34.82 1.19 -25.57
C ALA A 2 -34.62 0.79 -24.10
N GLN A 3 -33.39 0.41 -23.74
CA GLN A 3 -33.03 0.17 -22.34
C GLN A 3 -33.06 1.50 -21.60
N ILE A 4 -34.11 1.75 -20.83
CA ILE A 4 -34.21 2.92 -19.94
C ILE A 4 -33.25 2.68 -18.78
N THR A 5 -31.97 2.97 -18.99
CA THR A 5 -30.95 2.86 -17.94
C THR A 5 -31.04 4.08 -17.04
N ASN A 6 -31.24 3.85 -15.75
CA ASN A 6 -31.20 4.92 -14.77
C ASN A 6 -29.80 5.53 -14.72
N LEU A 7 -29.65 6.76 -15.23
CA LEU A 7 -28.38 7.45 -15.34
C LEU A 7 -27.71 7.69 -13.97
N ASN A 8 -28.51 7.82 -12.90
CA ASN A 8 -28.00 7.97 -11.54
C ASN A 8 -27.38 6.68 -11.01
N ARG A 9 -27.96 5.52 -11.33
CA ARG A 9 -27.38 4.22 -11.00
C ARG A 9 -26.04 4.04 -11.72
N PHE A 10 -26.00 4.31 -13.03
CA PHE A 10 -24.78 4.23 -13.82
C PHE A 10 -23.65 5.14 -13.29
N ARG A 11 -23.97 6.40 -12.95
CA ARG A 11 -22.99 7.33 -12.35
C ARG A 11 -22.45 6.82 -11.01
N LYS A 12 -23.32 6.27 -10.15
CA LYS A 12 -22.89 5.68 -8.87
C LYS A 12 -22.01 4.45 -9.07
N ASP A 13 -22.33 3.60 -10.03
CA ASP A 13 -21.56 2.40 -10.32
C ASP A 13 -20.20 2.75 -10.92
N LYS A 14 -20.14 3.73 -11.83
CA LYS A 14 -18.88 4.29 -12.34
C LYS A 14 -18.02 4.87 -11.21
N ALA A 15 -18.60 5.65 -10.30
CA ALA A 15 -17.87 6.22 -9.17
C ALA A 15 -17.33 5.13 -8.21
N ARG A 16 -18.08 4.06 -7.98
CA ARG A 16 -17.61 2.91 -7.19
C ARG A 16 -16.50 2.13 -7.88
N ALA A 17 -16.59 1.94 -9.19
CA ALA A 17 -15.57 1.27 -9.99
C ALA A 17 -14.26 2.07 -9.98
N GLU A 18 -14.34 3.38 -10.15
CA GLU A 18 -13.16 4.27 -10.10
C GLU A 18 -12.48 4.23 -8.73
N LYS A 19 -13.26 4.29 -7.64
CA LYS A 19 -12.73 4.16 -6.28
C LYS A 19 -12.04 2.82 -6.04
N ARG A 20 -12.59 1.72 -6.57
CA ARG A 20 -11.95 0.39 -6.48
C ARG A 20 -10.63 0.37 -7.24
N ARG A 21 -10.61 0.86 -8.48
CA ARG A 21 -9.39 0.95 -9.30
C ARG A 21 -8.28 1.75 -8.62
N VAL A 22 -8.61 2.92 -8.06
CA VAL A 22 -7.65 3.72 -7.28
C VAL A 22 -7.18 2.99 -6.03
N GLY A 23 -8.08 2.26 -5.35
CA GLY A 23 -7.74 1.40 -4.22
C GLY A 23 -6.76 0.29 -4.59
N ASP A 24 -7.00 -0.39 -5.70
CA ASP A 24 -6.14 -1.48 -6.21
C ASP A 24 -4.79 -0.94 -6.67
N GLU A 25 -4.76 0.21 -7.34
CA GLU A 25 -3.51 0.88 -7.71
C GLU A 25 -2.71 1.31 -6.47
N ASN A 26 -3.36 1.83 -5.44
CA ASN A 26 -2.69 2.19 -4.19
C ASN A 26 -2.26 0.95 -3.41
N ALA A 27 -3.02 -0.15 -3.47
CA ALA A 27 -2.63 -1.43 -2.90
C ALA A 27 -1.43 -2.04 -3.64
N ALA A 28 -1.30 -1.83 -4.95
CA ALA A 28 -0.11 -2.23 -5.71
C ALA A 28 1.08 -1.30 -5.42
N LYS A 29 0.87 0.03 -5.46
CA LYS A 29 1.90 1.06 -5.26
C LYS A 29 2.41 1.12 -3.82
N HIS A 30 1.54 0.84 -2.86
CA HIS A 30 1.83 0.92 -1.43
C HIS A 30 1.63 -0.41 -0.72
N GLY A 31 1.68 -1.53 -1.45
CA GLY A 31 1.33 -2.90 -1.02
C GLY A 31 2.08 -3.50 0.16
N ARG A 32 2.92 -2.71 0.82
CA ARG A 32 3.36 -2.99 2.18
C ARG A 32 2.30 -2.48 3.14
N THR A 33 1.57 -3.42 3.72
CA THR A 33 0.65 -3.15 4.84
C THR A 33 1.41 -2.51 6.00
N LYS A 34 0.72 -1.79 6.90
CA LYS A 34 1.37 -1.19 8.08
C LYS A 34 2.14 -2.24 8.91
N ALA A 35 1.62 -3.45 9.02
CA ALA A 35 2.28 -4.56 9.71
C ALA A 35 3.57 -5.00 9.01
N GLN A 36 3.58 -5.09 7.68
CA GLN A 36 4.77 -5.42 6.90
C GLN A 36 5.83 -4.31 6.97
N LYS A 37 5.41 -3.03 6.94
CA LYS A 37 6.33 -1.90 7.14
C LYS A 37 6.97 -1.94 8.53
N ALA A 38 6.19 -2.21 9.57
CA ALA A 38 6.72 -2.33 10.93
C ALA A 38 7.68 -3.52 11.09
N ALA A 39 7.40 -4.64 10.45
CA ALA A 39 8.30 -5.79 10.43
C ALA A 39 9.62 -5.46 9.70
N GLU A 40 9.56 -4.85 8.52
CA GLU A 40 10.75 -4.41 7.78
C GLU A 40 11.57 -3.38 8.57
N GLU A 41 10.92 -2.43 9.25
CA GLU A 41 11.59 -1.44 10.08
C GLU A 41 12.29 -2.08 11.29
N ALA A 42 11.63 -3.05 11.95
CA ALA A 42 12.23 -3.82 13.02
C ALA A 42 13.42 -4.65 12.53
N ASP A 43 13.32 -5.24 11.34
CA ASP A 43 14.38 -6.03 10.72
C ASP A 43 15.58 -5.15 10.34
N ALA A 44 15.32 -3.98 9.75
CA ALA A 44 16.34 -2.98 9.43
C ALA A 44 17.04 -2.46 10.69
N ALA A 45 16.29 -2.21 11.77
CA ALA A 45 16.86 -1.78 13.05
C ALA A 45 17.73 -2.86 13.70
N ARG A 46 17.33 -4.15 13.60
CA ARG A 46 18.17 -5.26 14.05
C ARG A 46 19.45 -5.35 13.23
N ALA A 47 19.36 -5.28 11.91
CA ALA A 47 20.52 -5.30 11.03
C ALA A 47 21.49 -4.13 11.32
N ALA A 48 20.95 -2.92 11.51
CA ALA A 48 21.75 -1.74 11.87
C ALA A 48 22.50 -1.94 13.19
N ARG A 49 21.82 -2.46 14.23
CA ARG A 49 22.45 -2.76 15.52
C ARG A 49 23.54 -3.83 15.41
N THR A 50 23.31 -4.88 14.61
CA THR A 50 24.34 -5.91 14.38
C THR A 50 25.56 -5.33 13.69
N LEU A 51 25.37 -4.49 12.66
CA LEU A 51 26.48 -3.82 11.99
C LEU A 51 27.24 -2.86 12.92
N ASP A 52 26.51 -2.13 13.76
CA ASP A 52 27.09 -1.23 14.76
C ASP A 52 27.93 -1.98 15.79
N GLN A 53 27.45 -3.13 16.30
CA GLN A 53 28.23 -3.99 17.20
C GLN A 53 29.49 -4.57 16.55
N HIS A 54 29.52 -4.68 15.22
CA HIS A 54 30.68 -5.16 14.49
C HIS A 54 31.60 -4.03 14.01
N ARG A 55 31.20 -2.76 14.17
CA ARG A 55 32.13 -1.64 13.98
C ARG A 55 33.14 -1.68 15.12
N ARG A 56 34.42 -1.80 14.75
CA ARG A 56 35.50 -1.42 15.64
C ARG A 56 35.60 0.08 15.50
N ASP A 57 35.53 0.79 16.62
CA ASP A 57 35.91 2.19 16.66
C ASP A 57 37.40 2.23 16.28
N ASP A 58 37.70 2.61 15.05
CA ASP A 58 39.07 2.90 14.63
C ASP A 58 39.52 4.13 15.43
N ALA A 59 40.24 3.86 16.52
CA ALA A 59 40.94 4.84 17.34
C ALA A 59 42.21 5.36 16.63
#